data_AF-A0A453GY35-F1
#
_entry.id   AF-A0A453GY35-F1
#
_cell.length_a   1.000
_cell.length_b   1.000
_cell.length_c   1.000
_cell.angle_alpha   90.00
_cell.angle_beta   90.00
_cell.angle_gamma   90.00
#
_symmetry.space_group_name_H-M   'P 1'
#
loop_
_entity.id
_entity.type
_entity.pdbx_description
1 polymer ?
#
loop_
_entity_poly.entity_id
_entity_poly.type
_entity_poly.pdbx_seq_one_letter_code
_entity_poly.pdbx_strand_id
1 'polypeptide(L)' 'MLVRNQSPCPYIGNCHTYRAFWEPFICFPVTCQATCEQKWRNLLDHSYCHADNILVNSCMCVVCDK' A
#
# COMPACT_ATOMS: atom_id res chain seq x y z
N MET A 1 -20.23 4.41 -7.54
CA MET A 1 -19.88 3.02 -7.17
C MET A 1 -18.44 3.06 -6.66
N LEU A 2 -18.24 3.11 -5.34
CA LEU A 2 -16.91 3.16 -4.72
C LEU A 2 -16.39 1.73 -4.61
N VAL A 3 -15.37 1.39 -5.41
CA VAL A 3 -14.74 0.08 -5.40
C VAL A 3 -13.98 -0.08 -4.09
N ARG A 4 -14.63 -0.67 -3.08
CA ARG A 4 -13.98 -1.20 -1.87
C ARG A 4 -13.23 -2.48 -2.27
N ASN A 5 -12.05 -2.34 -2.86
CA ASN A 5 -11.14 -3.46 -3.04
C ASN A 5 -10.40 -3.74 -1.72
N GLN A 6 -11.14 -4.20 -0.71
CA GLN A 6 -10.59 -4.78 0.50
C GLN A 6 -10.23 -6.23 0.17
N SER A 7 -8.99 -6.47 -0.27
CA SER A 7 -8.44 -7.83 -0.23
C SER A 7 -8.25 -8.25 1.24
N PRO A 8 -8.62 -9.48 1.62
CA PRO A 8 -8.74 -9.90 3.00
C PRO A 8 -7.35 -10.14 3.62
N CYS A 9 -6.90 -9.23 4.49
CA CYS A 9 -5.78 -9.52 5.39
C CYS A 9 -6.30 -10.47 6.49
N PRO A 10 -5.78 -11.70 6.64
CA PRO A 10 -6.34 -12.70 7.56
C PRO A 10 -5.96 -12.47 9.04
N TYR A 11 -5.54 -11.25 9.43
CA TYR A 11 -5.15 -10.95 10.80
C TYR A 11 -6.21 -10.10 11.49
N ILE A 12 -6.57 -10.53 12.70
CA ILE A 12 -7.58 -9.96 13.61
C ILE A 12 -7.01 -8.66 14.23
N GLY A 13 -6.71 -7.67 13.39
CA GLY A 13 -6.14 -6.38 13.77
C GLY A 13 -6.65 -5.28 12.83
N ASN A 14 -6.75 -4.05 13.32
CA ASN A 14 -7.17 -2.91 12.49
C ASN A 14 -6.04 -2.59 11.49
N CYS A 15 -6.12 -3.20 10.31
CA CYS A 15 -5.23 -2.89 9.20
C CYS A 15 -5.74 -1.67 8.44
N HIS A 16 -4.87 -0.69 8.27
CA HIS A 16 -5.12 0.54 7.55
C HIS A 16 -4.22 0.61 6.31
N THR A 17 -4.82 0.91 5.16
CA THR A 17 -4.09 1.14 3.93
C THR A 17 -3.76 2.62 3.79
N TYR A 18 -2.48 2.95 3.71
CA TYR A 18 -1.97 4.30 3.52
C TYR A 18 -1.29 4.43 2.17
N ARG A 19 -1.53 5.53 1.46
CA ARG A 19 -0.79 5.86 0.25
C ARG A 19 0.55 6.47 0.62
N ALA A 20 1.66 5.87 0.18
CA ALA A 20 3.00 6.41 0.40
C ALA A 20 3.33 7.51 -0.60
N PHE A 21 3.20 7.23 -1.90
CA PHE A 21 3.41 8.18 -2.98
C PHE A 21 2.67 7.75 -4.25
N TRP A 22 2.58 8.65 -5.22
CA TRP A 22 2.09 8.39 -6.57
C TRP A 22 3.21 8.66 -7.55
N GLU A 23 3.40 7.76 -8.52
CA GLU A 23 4.33 7.95 -9.63
C GLU A 23 3.59 7.78 -10.96
N PRO A 24 3.91 8.61 -11.96
CA PRO A 24 3.42 8.41 -13.30
C PRO A 24 4.08 7.17 -13.94
N PHE A 25 3.29 6.39 -14.66
CA PHE A 25 3.65 5.21 -15.46
C PHE A 25 4.10 3.95 -14.69
N ILE A 26 5.09 4.04 -13.81
CA ILE A 26 5.73 2.86 -13.22
C ILE A 26 5.74 3.00 -11.70
N CYS A 27 5.29 1.95 -11.01
CA CYS A 27 5.52 1.80 -9.58
C CYS A 27 6.45 0.63 -9.38
N PHE A 28 7.63 0.90 -8.82
CA PHE A 28 8.61 -0.12 -8.50
C PHE A 28 8.26 -0.73 -7.13
N PRO A 29 7.94 -2.04 -7.06
CA PRO A 29 7.55 -2.68 -5.81
C PRO A 29 8.65 -2.58 -4.76
N VAL A 30 9.92 -2.64 -5.16
CA VAL A 30 11.08 -2.49 -4.24
C VAL A 30 11.13 -1.09 -3.63
N THR A 31 10.95 -0.04 -4.43
CA THR A 31 10.92 1.36 -3.95
C THR A 31 9.70 1.62 -3.07
N CYS A 32 8.55 1.04 -3.44
CA CYS A 32 7.32 1.13 -2.67
C CYS A 32 7.50 0.50 -1.28
N GLN A 33 8.00 -0.74 -1.24
CA GLN A 33 8.33 -1.46 -0.01
C GLN A 33 9.30 -0.66 0.86
N ALA A 34 10.43 -0.22 0.31
CA ALA A 34 11.43 0.54 1.06
C ALA A 34 10.87 1.83 1.67
N THR A 35 9.98 2.53 0.94
CA THR A 35 9.33 3.74 1.43
C THR A 35 8.34 3.44 2.56
N CYS A 36 7.53 2.39 2.37
CA CYS A 36 6.59 1.93 3.39
C CYS A 36 7.31 1.50 4.67
N GLU A 37 8.43 0.78 4.54
CA GLU A 37 9.27 0.31 5.65
C GLU A 37 9.94 1.49 6.37
N GLN A 38 10.42 2.50 5.65
CA GLN A 38 10.97 3.71 6.30
C GLN A 38 9.93 4.43 7.15
N LYS A 39 8.67 4.50 6.67
CA LYS A 39 7.61 5.30 7.30
C LYS A 39 6.92 4.57 8.45
N TRP A 40 6.62 3.28 8.28
CA TRP A 40 5.82 2.48 9.22
C TRP A 40 6.62 1.40 9.96
N ARG A 41 7.83 1.08 9.49
CA ARG A 41 8.77 0.14 10.12
C ARG A 41 8.09 -1.17 10.53
N ASN A 42 8.04 -1.45 11.83
CA ASN A 42 7.51 -2.69 12.39
C ASN A 42 5.98 -2.82 12.31
N LEU A 43 5.27 -1.75 11.94
CA LEU A 43 3.81 -1.76 11.76
C LEU A 43 3.42 -2.13 10.32
N LEU A 44 4.37 -2.12 9.38
CA LEU A 44 4.12 -2.51 8.00
C LEU A 44 3.90 -4.02 7.91
N ASP A 45 2.78 -4.43 7.33
CA ASP A 45 2.51 -5.82 6.99
C ASP A 45 3.02 -6.14 5.58
N HIS A 46 2.55 -5.38 4.58
CA HIS A 46 3.03 -5.47 3.21
C HIS A 46 2.80 -4.17 2.43
N SER A 47 3.43 -4.06 1.26
CA SER A 47 3.23 -2.96 0.32
C SER A 47 2.82 -3.47 -1.06
N TYR A 48 2.06 -2.69 -1.81
CA TYR A 48 1.69 -3.03 -3.18
C TYR A 48 1.50 -1.80 -4.06
N CYS A 49 1.75 -1.97 -5.35
CA CYS A 49 1.45 -0.97 -6.36
C CYS A 49 -0.01 -1.07 -6.79
N HIS A 50 -0.78 -0.01 -6.57
CA HIS A 50 -2.16 0.13 -7.01
C HIS A 50 -2.22 1.00 -8.26
N ALA A 51 -2.78 0.51 -9.36
CA ALA A 51 -3.05 1.32 -10.54
C ALA A 51 -4.35 2.11 -10.32
N ASP A 52 -4.25 3.40 -9.98
CA ASP A 52 -5.41 4.27 -9.85
C ASP A 52 -6.03 4.56 -11.23
N ASN A 53 -5.19 4.69 -12.26
CA ASN A 53 -5.57 4.90 -13.66
C ASN A 53 -4.51 4.33 -14.61
N ILE A 54 -4.78 4.33 -15.92
CA ILE A 54 -3.86 3.84 -16.98
C ILE A 54 -2.44 4.43 -16.88
N LEU A 55 -2.31 5.66 -16.36
CA LEU A 55 -1.07 6.42 -16.33
C LEU A 55 -0.51 6.65 -14.93
N VAL A 56 -1.23 6.28 -13.88
CA VAL A 56 -0.85 6.63 -12.49
C VAL A 56 -0.88 5.37 -11.65
N ASN A 57 0.29 5.00 -11.16
CA ASN A 57 0.43 3.97 -10.14
C ASN A 57 0.74 4.62 -8.79
N SER A 58 0.08 4.12 -7.76
CA SER A 58 0.28 4.52 -6.38
C SER A 58 0.92 3.41 -5.60
N CYS A 59 1.89 3.76 -4.77
CA CYS A 59 2.37 2.86 -3.75
C CYS A 59 1.41 2.89 -2.55
N MET A 60 0.83 1.74 -2.22
CA MET A 60 -0.02 1.53 -1.05
C MET A 60 0.74 0.70 -0.01
N CYS A 61 0.71 1.15 1.24
CA CYS A 61 1.27 0.46 2.40
C CYS A 61 0.12 -0.06 3.26
N VAL A 62 0.11 -1.35 3.55
CA VAL A 62 -0.83 -1.93 4.51
C VAL A 62 -0.14 -2.01 5.85
N VAL A 63 -0.70 -1.29 6.81
CA VAL A 63 -0.15 -1.14 8.15
C VAL A 63 -1.16 -1.73 9.12
N CYS A 64 -0.75 -2.70 9.92
CA CYS A 64 -1.62 -3.35 10.89
C CYS A 64 -1.14 -3.02 12.30
N ASP A 65 -2.06 -2.53 13.14
CA ASP A 65 -1.80 -2.46 14.58
C ASP A 65 -1.68 -3.90 15.12
N LYS A 66 -0.61 -4.14 15.90
CA LYS A 66 -0.28 -5.45 16.46
C LYS A 66 -0.89 -5.65 17.84
#